data_AF-A0A517CMM1-F1
#
_entry.id   AF-A0A517CMM1-F1
#
_cell.length_a   1.000
_cell.length_b   1.000
_cell.length_c   1.000
_cell.angle_alpha   90.00
_cell.angle_beta   90.00
_cell.angle_gamma   90.00
#
_symmetry.space_group_name_H-M   'P 1'
#
loop_
_entity.id
_entity.type
_entity.pdbx_description
1 polymer ?
#
loop_
_entity_poly.entity_id
_entity_poly.type
_entity_poly.pdbx_seq_one_letter_code
_entity_poly.pdbx_strand_id
1 'polypeptide(L)' 'MATITVRVSDEEKVFLEYMSKFLGISLSQIIKEYTLDELEDMYDAKVGDDALKEYRENGEQALDIDEVMKQWNVK' A
#
# COMPACT_ATOMS: atom_id res chain seq x y z
N MET A 1 16.19 10.34 -9.70
CA MET A 1 16.14 9.02 -9.02
C MET A 1 16.48 9.23 -7.56
N ALA A 2 15.70 8.63 -6.67
CA ALA A 2 16.04 8.55 -5.25
C ALA A 2 16.61 7.15 -4.96
N THR A 3 17.54 7.05 -4.02
CA THR A 3 18.18 5.79 -3.63
C THR A 3 17.84 5.49 -2.19
N ILE A 4 17.44 4.25 -1.91
CA ILE A 4 17.19 3.74 -0.57
C ILE A 4 18.21 2.62 -0.32
N THR A 5 18.91 2.67 0.82
CA THR A 5 19.82 1.61 1.26
C THR A 5 19.20 0.92 2.46
N VAL A 6 18.95 -0.38 2.34
CA VAL A 6 18.39 -1.21 3.42
C VAL A 6 19.50 -2.11 3.96
N ARG A 7 19.70 -2.11 5.28
CA ARG A 7 20.58 -3.05 5.96
C ARG A 7 19.75 -4.25 6.40
N VAL A 8 20.24 -5.44 6.08
CA VAL A 8 19.62 -6.73 6.39
C VAL A 8 20.65 -7.65 7.06
N SER A 9 20.18 -8.71 7.71
CA SER A 9 21.03 -9.80 8.17
C SER A 9 21.55 -10.65 7.00
N ASP A 10 22.54 -11.50 7.26
CA ASP A 10 23.06 -12.42 6.25
C ASP A 10 21.98 -13.45 5.85
N GLU A 11 21.17 -13.93 6.80
CA GLU A 11 20.07 -14.85 6.55
C GLU A 11 18.97 -14.22 5.69
N GLU A 12 18.57 -12.98 6.01
CA GLU A 12 17.58 -12.23 5.24
C GLU A 12 18.06 -12.01 3.80
N LYS A 13 19.34 -11.69 3.61
CA LYS A 13 19.93 -11.55 2.29
C LYS A 13 19.85 -12.84 1.47
N VAL A 14 20.24 -13.98 2.06
CA VAL A 14 20.18 -15.29 1.39
C VAL A 14 18.74 -15.63 0.99
N PHE A 15 17.78 -15.35 1.86
CA PHE A 15 16.37 -15.57 1.58
C PHE A 15 15.87 -14.70 0.42
N LEU A 16 16.16 -13.39 0.45
CA LEU A 16 15.74 -12.47 -0.61
C LEU A 16 16.38 -12.82 -1.97
N GLU A 17 17.65 -13.26 -1.98
CA GLU A 17 18.32 -13.73 -3.19
C GLU A 17 17.69 -15.00 -3.75
N TYR A 18 17.26 -15.92 -2.89
CA TYR A 18 16.49 -17.09 -3.30
C TYR A 18 15.15 -16.70 -3.92
N MET A 19 14.41 -15.79 -3.27
CA MET A 19 13.12 -15.30 -3.78
C MET A 19 13.27 -14.58 -5.13
N SER A 20 14.32 -13.81 -5.32
CA SER A 20 14.66 -13.16 -6.60
C SER A 20 14.81 -14.18 -7.73
N LYS A 21 15.53 -15.29 -7.48
CA LYS A 21 15.68 -16.37 -8.46
C LYS A 21 14.38 -17.13 -8.70
N PHE A 22 13.60 -17.37 -7.63
CA PHE A 22 12.33 -18.09 -7.70
C PHE A 22 11.28 -17.33 -8.52
N LEU A 23 11.15 -16.02 -8.29
CA LEU A 23 10.18 -15.16 -8.98
C LEU A 23 10.68 -14.63 -10.33
N GLY A 24 11.98 -14.74 -10.61
CA GLY A 24 12.58 -14.25 -11.85
C GLY A 24 12.68 -12.72 -11.95
N ILE A 25 12.63 -12.02 -10.82
CA ILE A 25 12.69 -10.54 -10.71
C ILE A 25 13.84 -10.10 -9.81
N SER A 26 14.25 -8.83 -9.92
CA SER A 26 15.39 -8.32 -9.14
C SER A 26 15.07 -8.15 -7.64
N LEU A 27 16.11 -8.18 -6.79
CA LEU A 27 15.99 -7.85 -5.36
C LEU A 27 15.30 -6.51 -5.11
N SER A 28 15.69 -5.48 -5.85
CA SER A 28 15.09 -4.14 -5.72
C SER A 28 13.61 -4.15 -6.11
N GLN A 29 13.23 -4.97 -7.08
CA GLN A 29 11.83 -5.12 -7.49
C GLN A 29 11.02 -5.86 -6.42
N ILE A 30 11.54 -6.95 -5.84
CA ILE A 30 10.89 -7.63 -4.71
C ILE A 30 10.66 -6.66 -3.56
N ILE A 31 11.73 -5.97 -3.12
CA ILE A 31 11.61 -5.06 -1.98
C ILE A 31 10.60 -3.95 -2.31
N LYS A 32 10.62 -3.42 -3.53
CA LYS A 32 9.73 -2.32 -3.90
C LYS A 32 8.27 -2.76 -4.02
N GLU A 33 7.98 -3.79 -4.81
CA GLU A 33 6.61 -4.25 -5.08
C GLU A 33 5.96 -4.72 -3.78
N TYR A 34 6.54 -5.73 -3.12
CA TYR A 34 5.93 -6.30 -1.91
C TYR A 34 5.83 -5.29 -0.75
N THR A 35 6.78 -4.37 -0.60
CA THR A 35 6.66 -3.35 0.46
C THR A 35 5.59 -2.32 0.13
N LEU A 36 5.51 -1.86 -1.12
CA LEU A 36 4.51 -0.85 -1.49
C LEU A 36 3.11 -1.45 -1.50
N ASP A 37 2.94 -2.65 -2.05
CA ASP A 37 1.66 -3.35 -2.09
C ASP A 37 1.11 -3.54 -0.66
N GLU A 38 1.92 -4.03 0.28
CA GLU A 38 1.49 -4.22 1.67
C GLU A 38 1.17 -2.88 2.36
N LEU A 39 1.94 -1.83 2.09
CA LEU A 39 1.67 -0.50 2.65
C LEU A 39 0.40 0.13 2.07
N GLU A 40 0.13 -0.08 0.78
CA GLU A 40 -1.09 0.36 0.11
C GLU A 40 -2.30 -0.40 0.67
N ASP A 41 -2.22 -1.73 0.82
CA ASP A 41 -3.28 -2.54 1.43
C ASP A 41 -3.59 -2.09 2.87
N MET A 42 -2.56 -1.82 3.68
CA MET A 42 -2.72 -1.30 5.03
C MET A 42 -3.38 0.09 5.05
N TYR A 43 -2.99 0.96 4.11
CA TYR A 43 -3.55 2.30 3.98
C TYR A 43 -5.02 2.24 3.56
N ASP A 44 -5.33 1.46 2.53
CA ASP A 44 -6.70 1.28 2.01
C ASP A 44 -7.63 0.68 3.06
N ALA A 45 -7.17 -0.32 3.81
CA ALA A 45 -7.93 -0.88 4.93
C ALA A 45 -8.26 0.18 5.98
N LYS A 46 -7.28 1.00 6.35
CA LYS A 46 -7.47 2.09 7.32
C LYS A 46 -8.45 3.15 6.81
N VAL A 47 -8.32 3.56 5.55
CA VAL A 47 -9.22 4.55 4.93
C VAL A 47 -10.64 4.00 4.88
N GLY A 48 -10.81 2.71 4.54
CA GLY A 48 -12.11 2.03 4.56
C GLY A 48 -12.75 2.01 5.96
N ASP A 49 -11.98 1.69 6.99
CA ASP A 49 -12.45 1.71 8.38
C ASP A 49 -12.89 3.11 8.82
N ASP A 50 -12.09 4.12 8.49
CA ASP A 50 -12.38 5.52 8.83
C ASP A 50 -13.65 6.01 8.08
N ALA A 51 -13.81 5.66 6.80
CA ALA A 51 -15.01 5.97 6.01
C ALA A 51 -16.27 5.28 6.53
N LEU A 52 -16.16 4.01 6.92
CA LEU A 52 -17.28 3.25 7.51
C LEU A 52 -17.73 3.87 8.84
N LYS A 53 -16.77 4.33 9.66
CA LYS A 53 -17.06 5.01 10.90
C LYS A 53 -17.82 6.31 10.65
N GLU A 54 -17.35 7.15 9.73
CA GLU A 54 -18.02 8.40 9.36
C GLU A 54 -19.44 8.17 8.83
N TYR A 55 -19.62 7.17 7.96
CA TYR A 55 -20.92 6.78 7.43
C TYR A 55 -21.91 6.43 8.55
N ARG A 56 -21.48 5.66 9.56
CA ARG A 56 -22.30 5.30 10.72
C ARG A 56 -22.61 6.52 11.59
N GLU A 57 -21.64 7.39 11.82
CA GLU A 57 -21.82 8.62 12.60
C GLU A 57 -22.76 9.62 11.91
N ASN A 58 -22.81 9.62 10.57
CA ASN A 58 -23.73 10.43 9.76
C ASN A 58 -25.12 9.79 9.58
N GLY A 59 -25.47 8.77 10.36
CA GLY A 59 -26.77 8.11 10.28
C GLY A 59 -26.99 7.34 8.98
N GLU A 60 -25.92 6.74 8.44
CA GLU A 60 -25.96 5.87 7.27
C GLU A 60 -26.40 6.58 5.97
N GLN A 61 -26.14 7.88 5.90
CA GLN A 61 -26.38 8.69 4.71
C GLN A 61 -25.23 8.56 3.72
N ALA A 62 -25.54 8.19 2.48
CA ALA A 62 -24.57 8.19 1.40
C ALA A 62 -24.20 9.62 1.01
N LEU A 63 -22.93 9.84 0.67
CA LEU A 63 -22.45 11.10 0.12
C LEU A 63 -22.77 11.19 -1.36
N ASP A 64 -22.96 12.41 -1.85
CA ASP A 64 -23.12 12.67 -3.27
C ASP A 64 -21.81 12.45 -4.03
N ILE A 65 -21.86 11.78 -5.17
CA ILE A 65 -20.67 11.39 -5.92
C ILE A 65 -19.90 12.60 -6.48
N ASP A 66 -20.58 13.69 -6.83
CA ASP A 66 -19.93 14.90 -7.34
C ASP A 66 -19.17 15.62 -6.23
N GLU A 67 -19.70 15.60 -5.00
CA GLU A 67 -19.02 16.15 -3.82
C GLU A 67 -17.77 15.34 -3.45
N VAL A 68 -17.86 14.00 -3.47
CA VAL A 68 -16.73 13.10 -3.17
C VAL A 68 -15.62 13.25 -4.21
N MET A 69 -15.96 13.27 -5.50
CA MET A 69 -14.99 13.46 -6.60
C MET A 69 -14.23 14.79 -6.46
N LYS A 70 -14.94 15.85 -6.07
CA LYS A 70 -14.33 17.16 -5.79
C LYS A 70 -13.38 17.11 -4.59
N GLN A 71 -13.74 16.40 -3.53
CA GLN A 71 -12.91 16.25 -2.33
C GLN A 71 -11.59 15.51 -2.62
N TRP A 72 -11.66 14.43 -3.41
CA TRP A 72 -10.49 13.62 -3.77
C TRP A 72 -9.68 14.21 -4.93
N ASN A 73 -10.14 15.33 -5.48
CA ASN A 73 -9.50 16.03 -6.60
C ASN A 73 -9.31 15.10 -7.83
N VAL A 74 -10.28 14.21 -8.05
CA VAL A 74 -10.34 13.31 -9.20
C VAL A 74 -11.37 13.87 -10.16
N LYS A 75 -11.00 14.03 -11.44
CA LYS A 75 -11.85 14.55 -12.51
C LYS A 75 -12.12 13.49 -13.56
#